data_AF-A0A9J6H064-F1
#
_entry.id   AF-A0A9J6H064-F1
#
_cell.length_a   1.000
_cell.length_b   1.000
_cell.length_c   1.000
_cell.angle_alpha   90.00
_cell.angle_beta   90.00
_cell.angle_gamma   90.00
#
_symmetry.space_group_name_H-M   'P 1'
#
loop_
_entity.id
_entity.type
_entity.pdbx_description
1 polymer ?
#
loop_
_entity_poly.entity_id
_entity_poly.type
_entity_poly.pdbx_seq_one_letter_code
_entity_poly.pdbx_strand_id
1 'polypeptide(L)'
;MSASIHVGFRQRYRHLGNIGKWRPYSMDILVDMLMVCPQRYFVDDLLHSKGSGNRVYRYLLSGEEIGIRVPSTKQLEFLFGKHLTRPGEEAAQKLSRRMIQLWTDFAKNRQLPEIEKEVYDNYSFTLSDVTDGTSRIDKSGRLDIRKEYCDFLKPHYMGSRTAALLSKVDV
;
A
#
# COMPACT_ATOMS: atom_id res chain seq x y z
N MET A 1 60.30 32.02 1.43
CA MET A 1 60.41 30.93 0.44
C MET A 1 60.02 29.64 1.13
N SER A 2 58.91 29.02 0.76
CA SER A 2 58.49 27.71 1.29
C SER A 2 57.80 26.94 0.16
N ALA A 3 58.31 25.74 -0.11
CA ALA A 3 57.85 24.87 -1.19
C ALA A 3 56.69 23.99 -0.69
N SER A 4 55.55 24.03 -1.41
CA SER A 4 54.43 23.11 -1.18
C SER A 4 54.63 21.84 -2.00
N ILE A 5 54.70 20.70 -1.32
CA ILE A 5 54.68 19.37 -1.92
C ILE A 5 53.23 18.99 -2.18
N HIS A 6 52.89 18.80 -3.46
CA HIS A 6 51.64 18.17 -3.88
C HIS A 6 51.67 16.67 -3.57
N VAL A 7 50.74 16.22 -2.73
CA VAL A 7 50.39 14.79 -2.64
C VAL A 7 49.00 14.63 -3.24
N GLY A 8 48.97 14.18 -4.49
CA GLY A 8 47.74 13.79 -5.17
C GLY A 8 47.15 12.53 -4.54
N PHE A 9 45.94 12.64 -4.00
CA PHE A 9 45.13 11.48 -3.63
C PHE A 9 44.07 11.26 -4.71
N ARG A 10 44.44 10.54 -5.76
CA ARG A 10 43.49 9.92 -6.69
C ARG A 10 43.50 8.40 -6.45
N GLN A 11 42.33 7.91 -6.06
CA GLN A 11 41.82 6.53 -6.19
C GLN A 11 42.54 5.39 -5.48
N ARG A 12 41.86 4.81 -4.48
CA ARG A 12 41.51 3.36 -4.46
C ARG A 12 40.54 3.05 -3.31
N TYR A 13 39.24 3.23 -3.56
CA TYR A 13 38.18 2.40 -2.98
C TYR A 13 37.03 2.28 -4.00
N ARG A 14 37.33 1.72 -5.18
CA ARG A 14 36.32 0.95 -5.94
C ARG A 14 36.29 -0.42 -5.27
N HIS A 15 35.26 -0.71 -4.47
CA HIS A 15 34.71 -2.07 -4.24
C HIS A 15 33.54 -2.12 -3.23
N LEU A 16 33.07 -1.01 -2.66
CA LEU A 16 31.80 -0.97 -1.90
C LEU A 16 30.61 -0.47 -2.73
N GLY A 17 30.59 -0.78 -4.02
CA GLY A 17 29.46 -0.48 -4.90
C GLY A 17 28.39 -1.57 -4.80
N ASN A 18 27.52 -1.55 -3.77
CA ASN A 18 26.15 -2.09 -3.87
C ASN A 18 25.27 -1.97 -2.62
N ILE A 19 25.76 -1.48 -1.46
CA ILE A 19 24.94 -1.38 -0.23
C ILE A 19 23.73 -0.44 -0.39
N GLY A 20 23.80 0.53 -1.32
CA GLY A 20 22.71 1.46 -1.62
C GLY A 20 21.55 0.89 -2.43
N LYS A 21 21.72 -0.25 -3.12
CA LYS A 21 20.68 -0.84 -3.99
C LYS A 21 19.74 -1.82 -3.27
N TRP A 22 20.12 -2.32 -2.08
CA TRP A 22 19.32 -3.28 -1.32
C TRP A 22 18.25 -2.65 -0.42
N ARG A 23 18.43 -1.38 -0.02
CA ARG A 23 17.47 -0.64 0.82
C ARG A 23 16.03 -0.55 0.27
N PRO A 24 15.78 -0.34 -1.04
CA PRO A 24 14.40 -0.29 -1.53
C PRO A 24 13.69 -1.64 -1.39
N TYR A 25 14.38 -2.74 -1.75
CA TYR A 25 13.82 -4.09 -1.74
C TYR A 25 13.56 -4.66 -0.33
N SER A 26 14.45 -4.40 0.64
CA SER A 26 14.24 -4.88 2.00
C SER A 26 13.03 -4.23 2.68
N MET A 27 12.80 -2.94 2.42
CA MET A 27 11.61 -2.24 2.91
C MET A 27 10.33 -2.72 2.22
N ASP A 28 10.41 -3.08 0.95
CA ASP A 28 9.27 -3.67 0.23
C ASP A 28 8.86 -5.02 0.84
N ILE A 29 9.82 -5.88 1.17
CA ILE A 29 9.57 -7.16 1.86
C ILE A 29 8.90 -6.93 3.22
N LEU A 30 9.42 -5.98 4.02
CA LEU A 30 8.85 -5.68 5.34
C LEU A 30 7.44 -5.11 5.23
N VAL A 31 7.17 -4.21 4.28
CA VAL A 31 5.82 -3.67 4.06
C VAL A 31 4.86 -4.79 3.64
N ASP A 32 5.30 -5.71 2.81
CA ASP A 32 4.46 -6.84 2.39
C ASP A 32 4.15 -7.78 3.54
N MET A 33 5.17 -8.14 4.31
CA MET A 33 5.05 -9.04 5.46
C MET A 33 4.21 -8.41 6.59
N LEU A 34 4.38 -7.13 6.87
CA LEU A 34 3.76 -6.51 8.04
C LEU A 34 2.39 -5.89 7.74
N MET A 35 2.13 -5.48 6.51
CA MET A 35 0.93 -4.69 6.17
C MET A 35 0.14 -5.32 5.02
N VAL A 36 0.73 -5.46 3.83
CA VAL A 36 -0.03 -5.78 2.60
C VAL A 36 -0.61 -7.20 2.64
N CYS A 37 0.23 -8.21 2.86
CA CYS A 37 -0.23 -9.60 2.83
C CYS A 37 -1.16 -9.96 4.01
N PRO A 38 -0.88 -9.54 5.26
CA PRO A 38 -1.84 -9.73 6.35
C PRO A 38 -3.21 -9.11 6.08
N GLN A 39 -3.24 -7.87 5.56
CA GLN A 39 -4.50 -7.21 5.20
C GLN A 39 -5.25 -7.96 4.09
N ARG A 40 -4.52 -8.49 3.09
CA ARG A 40 -5.10 -9.31 2.04
C ARG A 40 -5.76 -10.56 2.61
N TYR A 41 -5.03 -11.36 3.39
CA TYR A 41 -5.56 -12.62 3.95
C TYR A 41 -6.76 -12.35 4.86
N PHE A 42 -6.72 -11.29 5.66
CA PHE A 42 -7.85 -10.91 6.50
C PHE A 42 -9.10 -10.59 5.68
N VAL A 43 -8.96 -9.86 4.57
CA VAL A 43 -10.08 -9.59 3.67
C VAL A 43 -10.58 -10.88 3.00
N ASP A 44 -9.68 -11.76 2.58
CA ASP A 44 -10.07 -13.05 2.01
C ASP A 44 -10.86 -13.88 3.03
N ASP A 45 -10.42 -13.96 4.28
CA ASP A 45 -11.13 -14.64 5.36
C ASP A 45 -12.50 -14.00 5.67
N LEU A 46 -12.59 -12.66 5.64
CA LEU A 46 -13.86 -11.94 5.82
C LEU A 46 -14.88 -12.30 4.73
N LEU A 47 -14.45 -12.35 3.47
CA LEU A 47 -15.31 -12.68 2.34
C LEU A 47 -15.82 -14.12 2.41
N HIS A 48 -14.95 -15.07 2.81
CA HIS A 48 -15.29 -16.49 2.90
C HIS A 48 -15.94 -16.91 4.23
N SER A 49 -16.05 -16.01 5.20
CA SER A 49 -16.73 -16.30 6.47
C SER A 49 -18.23 -16.60 6.22
N LYS A 50 -18.72 -17.71 6.80
CA LYS A 50 -20.11 -18.16 6.59
C LYS A 50 -21.10 -17.07 7.02
N GLY A 51 -22.03 -16.72 6.11
CA GLY A 51 -23.10 -15.77 6.37
C GLY A 51 -22.70 -14.30 6.27
N SER A 52 -21.50 -13.99 5.74
CA SER A 52 -20.96 -12.63 5.82
C SER A 52 -21.80 -11.60 5.08
N GLY A 53 -22.32 -11.89 3.87
CA GLY A 53 -22.99 -10.88 3.03
C GLY A 53 -22.19 -9.58 2.89
N ASN A 54 -20.88 -9.63 3.20
CA ASN A 54 -20.06 -8.48 3.50
C ASN A 54 -19.51 -7.96 2.18
N ARG A 55 -19.72 -6.68 1.90
CA ARG A 55 -19.02 -5.98 0.82
C ARG A 55 -17.76 -5.37 1.38
N VAL A 56 -16.62 -5.69 0.78
CA VAL A 56 -15.33 -5.20 1.23
C VAL A 56 -14.74 -4.36 0.11
N TYR A 57 -14.36 -3.13 0.43
CA TYR A 57 -13.71 -2.24 -0.50
C TYR A 57 -12.22 -2.14 -0.20
N ARG A 58 -11.38 -2.14 -1.23
CA ARG A 58 -9.95 -1.84 -1.14
C ARG A 58 -9.65 -0.61 -1.98
N TYR A 59 -8.79 0.27 -1.48
CA TYR A 59 -8.27 1.39 -2.25
C TYR A 59 -6.75 1.41 -2.24
N LEU A 60 -6.18 2.05 -3.24
CA LEU A 60 -4.76 2.33 -3.36
C LEU A 60 -4.57 3.84 -3.54
N LEU A 61 -3.77 4.44 -2.66
CA LEU A 61 -3.25 5.79 -2.82
C LEU A 61 -1.77 5.70 -3.19
N SER A 62 -1.39 6.26 -4.33
CA SER A 62 -0.01 6.25 -4.82
C SER A 62 0.45 7.64 -5.25
N GLY A 63 1.76 7.86 -5.25
CA GLY A 63 2.39 9.05 -5.84
C GLY A 63 2.63 8.83 -7.34
N GLU A 64 2.47 9.88 -8.14
CA GLU A 64 2.57 9.79 -9.61
C GLU A 64 4.02 9.71 -10.11
N GLU A 65 4.97 10.32 -9.40
CA GLU A 65 6.39 10.17 -9.72
C GLU A 65 6.93 8.82 -9.25
N ILE A 66 7.52 8.07 -10.20
CA ILE A 66 8.23 6.81 -9.95
C ILE A 66 9.33 7.06 -8.91
N GLY A 67 9.07 6.68 -7.66
CA GLY A 67 10.00 6.86 -6.54
C GLY A 67 9.46 7.68 -5.38
N ILE A 68 8.36 8.43 -5.55
CA ILE A 68 7.67 9.07 -4.43
C ILE A 68 6.81 8.03 -3.71
N ARG A 69 7.40 7.44 -2.66
CA ARG A 69 6.64 6.65 -1.68
C ARG A 69 5.78 7.61 -0.87
N VAL A 70 4.46 7.50 -1.01
CA VAL A 70 3.51 8.17 -0.11
C VAL A 70 3.68 7.55 1.28
N PRO A 71 4.06 8.32 2.32
CA PRO A 71 4.17 7.80 3.66
C PRO A 71 2.84 7.20 4.12
N SER A 72 2.88 6.10 4.87
CA SER A 72 1.66 5.40 5.34
C SER A 72 0.73 6.29 6.17
N THR A 73 1.25 7.35 6.79
CA THR A 73 0.50 8.33 7.57
C THR A 73 -0.16 9.41 6.71
N LYS A 74 0.28 9.59 5.45
CA LYS A 74 -0.19 10.67 4.57
C LYS A 74 -1.67 10.52 4.21
N GLN A 75 -2.16 9.29 4.07
CA GLN A 75 -3.59 9.02 3.87
C GLN A 75 -4.46 9.60 4.99
N LEU A 76 -3.97 9.60 6.24
CA LEU A 76 -4.70 10.17 7.37
C LEU A 76 -4.80 11.69 7.25
N GLU A 77 -3.77 12.35 6.71
CA GLU A 77 -3.80 13.80 6.48
C GLU A 77 -4.92 14.19 5.49
N PHE A 78 -5.14 13.39 4.45
CA PHE A 78 -6.24 13.58 3.51
C PHE A 78 -7.60 13.31 4.15
N LEU A 79 -7.73 12.23 4.92
CA LEU A 79 -8.98 11.83 5.57
C LEU A 79 -9.44 12.82 6.64
N PHE A 80 -8.51 13.38 7.40
CA PHE A 80 -8.82 14.36 8.45
C PHE A 80 -8.78 15.81 7.96
N GLY A 81 -8.71 16.04 6.64
CA GLY A 81 -8.85 17.37 6.08
C GLY A 81 -7.66 18.31 6.31
N LYS A 82 -6.49 17.81 6.71
CA LYS A 82 -5.29 18.62 6.99
C LYS A 82 -4.86 19.47 5.79
N HIS A 83 -5.09 18.95 4.59
CA HIS A 83 -4.78 19.64 3.33
C HIS A 83 -5.75 20.79 3.01
N LEU A 84 -6.97 20.77 3.55
CA LEU A 84 -8.02 21.77 3.27
C LEU A 84 -7.67 23.17 3.80
N THR A 85 -6.83 23.26 4.82
CA THR A 85 -6.45 24.53 5.45
C THR A 85 -5.15 25.11 4.87
N ARG A 86 -4.51 24.44 3.91
CA ARG A 86 -3.20 24.82 3.38
C ARG A 86 -3.35 25.56 2.06
N PRO A 87 -2.99 26.86 1.99
CA PRO A 87 -3.04 27.60 0.74
C PRO A 87 -2.02 27.02 -0.26
N GLY A 88 -2.37 27.01 -1.56
CA GLY A 88 -1.48 26.56 -2.64
C GLY A 88 -1.41 25.04 -2.87
N GLU A 89 -2.17 24.22 -2.13
CA GLU A 89 -2.19 22.76 -2.29
C GLU A 89 -3.48 22.25 -2.98
N GLU A 90 -3.90 22.86 -4.10
CA GLU A 90 -5.22 22.60 -4.72
C GLU A 90 -5.50 21.12 -5.05
N ALA A 91 -4.52 20.40 -5.61
CA ALA A 91 -4.66 18.97 -5.92
C ALA A 91 -4.84 18.13 -4.64
N ALA A 92 -4.07 18.45 -3.59
CA ALA A 92 -4.19 17.76 -2.31
C ALA A 92 -5.52 18.07 -1.61
N GLN A 93 -6.03 19.30 -1.75
CA GLN A 93 -7.35 19.69 -1.28
C GLN A 93 -8.46 18.92 -2.00
N LYS A 94 -8.38 18.80 -3.34
CA LYS A 94 -9.34 18.02 -4.14
C LYS A 94 -9.35 16.55 -3.71
N LEU A 95 -8.17 15.93 -3.58
CA LEU A 95 -8.05 14.55 -3.10
C LEU A 95 -8.58 14.40 -1.67
N SER A 96 -8.28 15.35 -0.76
CA SER A 96 -8.80 15.32 0.61
C SER A 96 -10.33 15.37 0.64
N ARG A 97 -10.96 16.29 -0.11
CA ARG A 97 -12.43 16.35 -0.23
C ARG A 97 -13.00 15.04 -0.78
N ARG A 98 -12.36 14.47 -1.80
CA ARG A 98 -12.78 13.20 -2.39
C ARG A 98 -12.72 12.05 -1.39
N MET A 99 -11.62 11.91 -0.68
CA MET A 99 -11.46 10.85 0.32
C MET A 99 -12.47 11.01 1.46
N ILE A 100 -12.67 12.23 1.97
CA ILE A 100 -13.70 12.52 2.97
C ILE A 100 -15.07 12.10 2.45
N GLN A 101 -15.41 12.51 1.21
CA GLN A 101 -16.68 12.16 0.59
C GLN A 101 -16.86 10.63 0.53
N LEU A 102 -15.91 9.89 -0.03
CA LEU A 102 -16.00 8.43 -0.15
C LEU A 102 -16.17 7.75 1.21
N TRP A 103 -15.41 8.16 2.23
CA TRP A 103 -15.56 7.58 3.57
C TRP A 103 -16.92 7.92 4.19
N THR A 104 -17.44 9.13 3.99
CA THR A 104 -18.78 9.49 4.47
C THR A 104 -19.89 8.78 3.70
N ASP A 105 -19.73 8.56 2.39
CA ASP A 105 -20.71 7.86 1.55
C ASP A 105 -20.73 6.37 1.90
N PHE A 106 -19.57 5.76 2.19
CA PHE A 106 -19.50 4.40 2.71
C PHE A 106 -20.22 4.27 4.06
N ALA A 107 -19.98 5.20 4.98
CA ALA A 107 -20.63 5.19 6.29
C ALA A 107 -22.16 5.32 6.18
N LYS A 108 -22.64 6.14 5.24
CA LYS A 108 -24.08 6.37 5.02
C LYS A 108 -24.76 5.21 4.29
N ASN A 109 -24.16 4.76 3.19
CA ASN A 109 -24.85 3.92 2.21
C ASN A 109 -24.34 2.48 2.19
N ARG A 110 -23.19 2.19 2.83
CA ARG A 110 -22.45 0.92 2.75
C ARG A 110 -22.09 0.51 1.32
N GLN A 111 -22.15 1.45 0.39
CA GLN A 111 -21.92 1.24 -1.03
C GLN A 111 -21.06 2.38 -1.56
N LEU A 112 -20.08 2.03 -2.39
CA LEU A 112 -19.22 2.96 -3.09
C LEU A 112 -19.21 2.67 -4.58
N PRO A 113 -18.97 3.69 -5.43
CA PRO A 113 -18.69 3.49 -6.83
C PRO A 113 -17.34 2.77 -7.01
N GLU A 114 -17.22 2.00 -8.08
CA GLU A 114 -15.92 1.52 -8.55
C GLU A 114 -15.16 2.68 -9.19
N ILE A 115 -13.87 2.84 -8.84
CA ILE A 115 -13.00 3.91 -9.34
C ILE A 115 -11.73 3.27 -9.85
N GLU A 116 -11.64 3.09 -11.18
CA GLU A 116 -10.47 2.48 -11.81
C GLU A 116 -9.18 3.26 -11.53
N LYS A 117 -9.22 4.58 -11.76
CA LYS A 117 -8.13 5.50 -11.41
C LYS A 117 -8.60 6.95 -11.48
N GLU A 118 -8.44 7.69 -10.40
CA GLU A 118 -8.51 9.15 -10.35
C GLU A 118 -7.09 9.70 -10.18
N VAL A 119 -6.75 10.79 -10.88
CA VAL A 119 -5.42 11.42 -10.84
C VAL A 119 -5.55 12.86 -10.34
N TYR A 120 -4.64 13.24 -9.46
CA TYR A 120 -4.58 14.53 -8.77
C TYR A 120 -3.12 15.01 -8.73
N ASP A 121 -2.62 15.68 -9.78
CA ASP A 121 -1.27 16.23 -10.01
C ASP A 121 -0.05 15.40 -9.55
N ASN A 122 0.06 15.08 -8.26
CA ASN A 122 1.12 14.28 -7.66
C ASN A 122 0.63 12.94 -7.10
N TYR A 123 -0.67 12.65 -7.17
CA TYR A 123 -1.31 11.50 -6.55
C TYR A 123 -2.23 10.78 -7.52
N SER A 124 -2.37 9.47 -7.33
CA SER A 124 -3.47 8.72 -7.92
C SER A 124 -4.19 7.87 -6.89
N PHE A 125 -5.49 7.72 -7.09
CA PHE A 125 -6.39 7.01 -6.21
C PHE A 125 -7.20 5.99 -7.01
N THR A 126 -7.24 4.76 -6.54
CA THR A 126 -8.01 3.66 -7.15
C THR A 126 -8.82 2.99 -6.04
N LEU A 127 -10.08 2.62 -6.31
CA LEU A 127 -10.99 2.00 -5.35
C LEU A 127 -11.79 0.91 -6.06
N SER A 128 -11.88 -0.27 -5.45
CA SER A 128 -12.63 -1.39 -6.01
C SER A 128 -13.31 -2.21 -4.91
N ASP A 129 -14.43 -2.82 -5.28
CA ASP A 129 -15.09 -3.86 -4.51
C ASP A 129 -14.30 -5.17 -4.64
N VAL A 130 -14.10 -5.87 -3.53
CA VAL A 130 -13.40 -7.14 -3.50
C VAL A 130 -14.45 -8.25 -3.55
N THR A 131 -14.63 -8.82 -4.74
CA THR A 131 -15.47 -10.00 -4.95
C THR A 131 -14.54 -11.20 -5.12
N ASP A 132 -14.58 -12.16 -4.19
CA ASP A 132 -13.85 -13.45 -4.24
C ASP A 132 -12.33 -13.39 -3.95
N GLY A 133 -11.90 -12.46 -3.08
CA GLY A 133 -10.50 -12.32 -2.62
C GLY A 133 -9.55 -11.70 -3.64
N THR A 134 -9.95 -11.67 -4.90
CA THR A 134 -9.38 -10.81 -5.94
C THR A 134 -10.11 -9.47 -5.91
N SER A 135 -9.36 -8.38 -5.81
CA SER A 135 -9.96 -7.09 -6.15
C SER A 135 -10.03 -7.04 -7.67
N ARG A 136 -11.16 -6.63 -8.23
CA ARG A 136 -11.23 -6.33 -9.65
C ARG A 136 -10.37 -5.10 -9.87
N ILE A 137 -9.17 -5.24 -10.44
CA ILE A 137 -8.67 -4.44 -11.58
C ILE A 137 -7.18 -4.79 -11.82
N ASP A 138 -6.92 -5.33 -13.01
CA ASP A 138 -5.73 -5.11 -13.86
C ASP A 138 -6.23 -5.02 -15.33
N LYS A 139 -5.49 -4.59 -16.37
CA LYS A 139 -4.07 -4.28 -16.56
C LYS A 139 -3.90 -2.75 -16.69
N SER A 140 -3.19 -2.16 -15.72
CA SER A 140 -2.75 -0.74 -15.57
C SER A 140 -3.44 0.15 -14.52
N GLY A 141 -4.54 -0.29 -13.88
CA GLY A 141 -5.16 0.34 -12.69
C GLY A 141 -5.18 -0.56 -11.45
N ARG A 142 -4.03 -1.04 -10.99
CA ARG A 142 -3.93 -2.29 -10.22
C ARG A 142 -4.41 -2.22 -8.75
N LEU A 143 -5.47 -2.98 -8.44
CA LEU A 143 -5.90 -3.32 -7.07
C LEU A 143 -5.61 -4.79 -6.70
N ASP A 144 -4.64 -5.41 -7.37
CA ASP A 144 -4.10 -6.74 -7.03
C ASP A 144 -2.56 -6.72 -6.96
N ILE A 145 -2.01 -5.63 -6.42
CA ILE A 145 -0.56 -5.44 -6.26
C ILE A 145 -0.02 -6.54 -5.33
N ARG A 146 1.06 -7.19 -5.78
CA ARG A 146 1.84 -8.18 -5.01
C ARG A 146 1.07 -9.44 -4.64
N LYS A 147 0.00 -9.78 -5.38
CA LYS A 147 -0.70 -11.06 -5.27
C LYS A 147 0.27 -12.24 -5.29
N GLU A 148 1.15 -12.30 -6.29
CA GLU A 148 2.12 -13.40 -6.42
C GLU A 148 3.03 -13.54 -5.19
N TYR A 149 3.45 -12.41 -4.63
CA TYR A 149 4.31 -12.40 -3.44
C TYR A 149 3.54 -12.80 -2.17
N CYS A 150 2.31 -12.33 -2.01
CA CYS A 150 1.45 -12.78 -0.92
C CYS A 150 1.07 -14.25 -1.08
N ASP A 151 0.75 -14.74 -2.27
CA ASP A 151 0.48 -16.16 -2.51
C ASP A 151 1.70 -17.02 -2.11
N PHE A 152 2.92 -16.55 -2.39
CA PHE A 152 4.16 -17.16 -1.91
C PHE A 152 4.28 -17.15 -0.38
N LEU A 153 3.94 -16.04 0.29
CA LEU A 153 4.02 -15.92 1.74
C LEU A 153 2.89 -16.63 2.50
N LYS A 154 1.74 -16.88 1.87
CA LYS A 154 0.51 -17.36 2.51
C LYS A 154 0.71 -18.63 3.35
N PRO A 155 1.44 -19.66 2.90
CA PRO A 155 1.69 -20.85 3.71
C PRO A 155 2.47 -20.55 5.00
N HIS A 156 3.32 -19.53 5.02
CA HIS A 156 4.09 -19.14 6.21
C HIS A 156 3.24 -18.39 7.24
N TYR A 157 2.20 -17.67 6.81
CA TYR A 157 1.24 -17.02 7.71
C TYR A 157 0.17 -17.99 8.21
N MET A 158 -0.35 -18.86 7.33
CA MET A 158 -1.47 -19.75 7.64
C MET A 158 -1.02 -21.13 8.16
N GLY A 159 0.25 -21.50 7.96
CA GLY A 159 0.83 -22.78 8.38
C GLY A 159 0.92 -23.00 9.91
N SER A 160 0.52 -22.02 10.71
CA SER A 160 0.41 -22.16 12.17
C SER A 160 -1.01 -22.45 12.68
N ARG A 161 -2.04 -22.51 11.81
CA ARG A 161 -3.44 -22.67 12.23
C ARG A 161 -4.24 -23.86 11.67
N THR A 162 -3.69 -24.67 10.78
CA THR A 162 -4.47 -25.77 10.17
C THR A 162 -4.33 -27.16 10.79
N ALA A 163 -3.52 -27.35 11.85
CA ALA A 163 -3.41 -28.67 12.50
C ALA A 163 -3.93 -28.75 13.96
N ALA A 164 -4.12 -27.63 14.66
CA ALA A 164 -4.28 -27.69 16.13
C ALA A 164 -5.53 -27.00 16.73
N LEU A 165 -6.27 -26.17 15.98
CA LEU A 165 -7.36 -25.35 16.57
C LEU A 165 -8.77 -25.62 16.01
N LEU A 166 -8.91 -26.41 14.94
CA LEU A 166 -10.22 -26.84 14.44
C LEU A 166 -10.55 -28.31 14.74
N SER A 167 -9.63 -29.07 15.35
CA SER A 167 -9.87 -30.44 15.84
C SER A 167 -10.28 -30.50 17.32
N LYS A 168 -10.60 -29.36 17.95
CA LYS A 168 -10.95 -29.27 19.38
C LYS A 168 -12.20 -28.44 19.69
N VAL A 169 -13.04 -28.19 18.69
CA VAL A 169 -14.38 -27.64 18.93
C VAL A 169 -15.38 -28.60 18.32
N ASP A 170 -15.55 -29.73 19.00
CA ASP A 170 -16.80 -30.48 18.93
C ASP A 170 -17.83 -29.66 19.73
N VAL A 171 -18.85 -29.14 19.04
CA VAL A 171 -20.13 -28.74 19.63
C VAL A 171 -21.17 -29.71 19.09
#